data_AF-A0A151GPC6-F1
#
_entry.id   AF-A0A151GPC6-F1
#
_cell.length_a   1.000
_cell.length_b   1.000
_cell.length_c   1.000
_cell.angle_alpha   90.00
_cell.angle_beta   90.00
_cell.angle_gamma   90.00
#
_symmetry.space_group_name_H-M   'P 1'
#
loop_
_entity.id
_entity.type
_entity.pdbx_description
1 polymer ?
#
loop_
_entity_poly.entity_id
_entity_poly.type
_entity_poly.pdbx_seq_one_letter_code
_entity_poly.pdbx_strand_id
1 'polypeptide(L)'
;MRTSIAPVYFAVMATGAIAMEPPIPGYGVETLEWNIEVSPGKTEVLNGTVQDVYAQALQINPDFKLQINPNIAHAPEARALKHKRTAVNCGNWPLANKGSIQDGIGYLRGLGAAPRNGPGPGNCGRNSSPKTLDNWDWIADSAQHIVNTCAPVASWVSGQNFESGNWNSIVRGDSC
;
A
#
# COMPACT_ATOMS: atom_id res chain seq x y z
N MET A 1 -28.27 5.14 54.64
CA MET A 1 -28.07 5.81 53.33
C MET A 1 -27.23 4.88 52.47
N ARG A 2 -27.79 4.32 51.39
CA ARG A 2 -27.06 3.47 50.43
C ARG A 2 -26.68 4.35 49.25
N THR A 3 -25.39 4.63 49.07
CA THR A 3 -24.86 5.36 47.92
C THR A 3 -24.72 4.40 46.74
N SER A 4 -25.59 4.54 45.75
CA SER A 4 -25.45 3.86 44.46
C SER A 4 -24.43 4.61 43.60
N ILE A 5 -23.34 3.94 43.23
CA ILE A 5 -22.37 4.43 42.25
C ILE A 5 -22.83 3.95 40.88
N ALA A 6 -23.20 4.87 40.00
CA ALA A 6 -23.55 4.57 38.61
C ALA A 6 -22.27 4.53 37.75
N PRO A 7 -22.10 3.52 36.87
CA PRO A 7 -20.98 3.49 35.94
C PRO A 7 -21.20 4.52 34.82
N VAL A 8 -20.20 5.39 34.62
CA VAL A 8 -20.14 6.29 33.46
C VAL A 8 -19.53 5.50 32.31
N TYR A 9 -20.34 5.13 31.33
CA TYR A 9 -19.86 4.54 30.09
C TYR A 9 -19.36 5.66 29.16
N PHE A 10 -18.05 5.72 28.94
CA PHE A 10 -17.49 6.52 27.85
C PHE A 10 -17.76 5.79 26.54
N ALA A 11 -18.69 6.30 25.74
CA ALA A 11 -18.84 5.90 24.35
C ALA A 11 -17.64 6.43 23.56
N VAL A 12 -16.77 5.54 23.09
CA VAL A 12 -15.74 5.87 22.10
C VAL A 12 -16.47 6.12 20.78
N MET A 13 -16.54 7.37 20.36
CA MET A 13 -17.04 7.74 19.04
C MET A 13 -16.03 7.23 18.01
N ALA A 14 -16.42 6.23 17.22
CA ALA A 14 -15.65 5.81 16.05
C ALA A 14 -15.57 6.99 15.08
N THR A 15 -14.40 7.60 14.96
CA THR A 15 -14.10 8.59 13.91
C THR A 15 -14.30 7.93 12.55
N GLY A 16 -15.21 8.49 11.76
CA GLY A 16 -15.55 7.98 10.43
C GLY A 16 -14.32 7.96 9.52
N ALA A 17 -14.19 6.89 8.73
CA ALA A 17 -13.19 6.79 7.69
C ALA A 17 -13.43 7.92 6.67
N ILE A 18 -12.42 8.76 6.45
CA ILE A 18 -12.42 9.74 5.37
C ILE A 18 -12.36 8.95 4.07
N ALA A 19 -13.46 8.89 3.33
CA ALA A 19 -13.46 8.31 1.99
C ALA A 19 -12.60 9.21 1.09
N MET A 20 -11.40 8.74 0.76
CA MET A 20 -10.51 9.40 -0.20
C MET A 20 -11.19 9.37 -1.57
N GLU A 21 -11.30 10.54 -2.23
CA GLU A 21 -11.78 10.56 -3.61
C GLU A 21 -10.89 9.65 -4.47
N PRO A 22 -11.48 8.77 -5.28
CA PRO A 22 -10.68 7.85 -6.06
C PRO A 22 -9.81 8.58 -7.08
N PRO A 23 -8.51 8.27 -7.16
CA PRO A 23 -7.59 8.92 -8.11
C PRO A 23 -7.91 8.57 -9.58
N ILE A 24 -8.77 7.57 -9.81
CA ILE A 24 -9.23 7.16 -11.13
C ILE A 24 -10.77 7.14 -11.13
N PRO A 25 -11.45 7.90 -12.01
CA PRO A 25 -12.89 7.82 -12.15
C PRO A 25 -13.38 6.38 -12.40
N GLY A 26 -14.41 5.96 -11.68
CA GLY A 26 -14.93 4.59 -11.74
C GLY A 26 -14.14 3.56 -10.93
N TYR A 27 -13.07 3.97 -10.24
CA TYR A 27 -12.44 3.17 -9.21
C TYR A 27 -12.97 3.58 -7.83
N GLY A 28 -12.96 2.69 -6.85
CA GLY A 28 -13.06 3.06 -5.42
C GLY A 28 -11.70 3.01 -4.72
N VAL A 29 -11.63 3.61 -3.53
CA VAL A 29 -10.47 3.54 -2.61
C VAL A 29 -10.92 2.86 -1.33
N GLU A 30 -10.17 1.86 -0.92
CA GLU A 30 -10.49 1.05 0.26
C GLU A 30 -9.45 1.28 1.36
N THR A 31 -9.88 1.19 2.61
CA THR A 31 -8.99 1.30 3.76
C THR A 31 -8.23 -0.03 3.91
N LEU A 32 -6.89 0.06 3.90
CA LEU A 32 -6.02 -1.10 4.10
C LEU A 32 -6.00 -1.54 5.56
N GLU A 33 -5.87 -2.84 5.81
CA GLU A 33 -5.64 -3.40 7.15
C GLU A 33 -4.19 -3.88 7.24
N TRP A 34 -3.57 -3.84 8.41
CA TRP A 34 -2.13 -4.10 8.57
C TRP A 34 -1.89 -4.97 9.79
N ASN A 35 -1.18 -6.09 9.62
CA ASN A 35 -0.66 -6.84 10.76
C ASN A 35 0.72 -6.26 11.11
N ILE A 36 0.84 -5.57 12.24
CA ILE A 36 2.09 -4.90 12.63
C ILE A 36 2.52 -5.32 14.03
N GLU A 37 3.79 -5.71 14.17
CA GLU A 37 4.39 -5.99 15.47
C GLU A 37 4.77 -4.67 16.15
N VAL A 38 3.93 -4.21 17.08
CA VAL A 38 4.07 -2.92 17.77
C VAL A 38 5.11 -2.95 18.89
N SER A 39 5.42 -4.13 19.42
CA SER A 39 6.49 -4.38 20.39
C SER A 39 6.89 -5.86 20.32
N PRO A 40 8.08 -6.28 20.81
CA PRO A 40 8.53 -7.67 20.70
C PRO A 40 7.47 -8.69 21.11
N GLY A 41 7.02 -9.51 20.15
CA GLY A 41 6.00 -10.56 20.33
C GLY A 41 4.55 -10.07 20.40
N LYS A 42 4.27 -8.77 20.23
CA LYS A 42 2.93 -8.20 20.23
C LYS A 42 2.57 -7.67 18.85
N THR A 43 1.69 -8.39 18.17
CA THR A 43 1.14 -8.00 16.87
C THR A 43 -0.27 -7.45 17.02
N GLU A 44 -0.54 -6.35 16.33
CA GLU A 44 -1.85 -5.68 16.29
C GLU A 44 -2.34 -5.57 14.85
N VAL A 45 -3.65 -5.51 14.68
CA VAL A 45 -4.29 -5.24 13.38
C VAL A 45 -4.71 -3.77 13.36
N LEU A 46 -4.02 -2.96 12.55
CA LEU A 46 -4.26 -1.51 12.42
C LEU A 46 -4.75 -1.18 11.02
N ASN A 47 -5.54 -0.11 10.87
CA ASN A 47 -6.19 0.20 9.60
C ASN A 47 -5.87 1.62 9.15
N GLY A 48 -5.78 1.85 7.83
CA GLY A 48 -5.55 3.18 7.26
C GLY A 48 -4.34 3.27 6.35
N THR A 49 -3.93 4.51 6.11
CA THR A 49 -2.68 4.83 5.41
C THR A 49 -1.46 4.44 6.25
N VAL A 50 -0.26 4.51 5.66
CA VAL A 50 0.99 4.29 6.41
C VAL A 50 1.09 5.26 7.60
N GLN A 51 0.67 6.50 7.40
CA GLN A 51 0.66 7.56 8.40
C GLN A 51 -0.32 7.25 9.54
N ASP A 52 -1.53 6.78 9.21
CA ASP A 52 -2.54 6.41 10.20
C ASP A 52 -2.08 5.21 11.04
N VAL A 53 -1.52 4.19 10.38
CA VAL A 53 -1.00 3.00 11.04
C VAL A 53 0.18 3.34 11.94
N TYR A 54 1.08 4.22 11.49
CA TYR A 54 2.18 4.70 12.31
C TYR A 54 1.69 5.47 13.55
N ALA A 55 0.71 6.36 13.38
CA ALA A 55 0.13 7.11 14.50
C ALA A 55 -0.58 6.19 15.50
N GLN A 56 -1.35 5.21 15.04
CA GLN A 56 -1.99 4.20 15.89
C GLN A 56 -0.95 3.35 16.64
N ALA A 57 0.12 2.92 15.97
CA ALA A 57 1.18 2.16 16.61
C ALA A 57 1.89 2.95 17.71
N LEU A 58 2.12 4.26 17.52
CA LEU A 58 2.69 5.15 18.54
C LEU A 58 1.79 5.33 19.76
N GLN A 59 0.46 5.27 19.60
CA GLN A 59 -0.47 5.29 20.73
C GLN A 59 -0.36 4.03 21.60
N ILE A 60 -0.03 2.89 20.98
CA ILE A 60 0.12 1.60 21.68
C ILE A 60 1.52 1.47 22.28
N ASN A 61 2.54 1.91 21.56
CA ASN A 61 3.94 1.91 21.97
C ASN A 61 4.63 3.19 21.49
N PRO A 62 4.88 4.18 22.37
CA PRO A 62 5.57 5.42 22.00
C PRO A 62 6.98 5.23 21.42
N ASP A 63 7.64 4.10 21.72
CA ASP A 63 8.97 3.76 21.18
C ASP A 63 8.91 3.06 19.83
N PHE A 64 7.71 2.82 19.29
CA PHE A 64 7.52 2.16 18.01
C PHE A 64 8.29 2.86 16.89
N LYS A 65 9.01 2.06 16.11
CA LYS A 65 9.69 2.50 14.89
C LYS A 65 9.11 1.73 13.72
N LEU A 66 8.61 2.47 12.73
CA LEU A 66 8.31 1.86 11.45
C LEU A 66 9.64 1.38 10.87
N GLN A 67 9.76 0.07 10.63
CA GLN A 67 10.95 -0.49 10.03
C GLN A 67 11.00 -0.03 8.57
N ILE A 68 11.70 1.08 8.33
CA ILE A 68 12.13 1.48 7.00
C ILE A 68 13.52 0.90 6.83
N ASN A 69 13.67 -0.11 5.97
CA ASN A 69 15.00 -0.64 5.64
C ASN A 69 15.53 0.05 4.37
N PRO A 70 16.28 1.15 4.48
CA PRO A 70 16.83 1.85 3.31
C PRO A 70 17.83 1.01 2.52
N ASN A 71 18.40 -0.05 3.13
CA ASN A 71 19.34 -0.95 2.46
C ASN A 71 18.63 -1.97 1.55
N ILE A 72 17.31 -2.16 1.67
CA ILE A 72 16.51 -2.99 0.75
C ILE A 72 16.04 -2.20 -0.48
N ALA A 73 16.02 -0.86 -0.41
CA ALA A 73 15.74 0.00 -1.56
C ALA A 73 16.71 -0.22 -2.75
N HIS A 74 17.87 -0.84 -2.48
CA HIS A 74 18.94 -1.13 -3.44
C HIS A 74 19.18 -2.63 -3.69
N ALA A 75 18.31 -3.53 -3.21
CA ALA A 75 18.49 -4.96 -3.44
C ALA A 75 18.40 -5.26 -4.96
N PRO A 76 19.43 -5.88 -5.55
CA PRO A 76 19.50 -6.08 -6.99
C PRO A 76 18.32 -6.91 -7.51
N GLU A 77 17.88 -6.56 -8.71
CA GLU A 77 16.69 -6.98 -9.49
C GLU A 77 16.43 -8.51 -9.58
N ALA A 78 17.34 -9.35 -9.11
CA ALA A 78 17.39 -10.78 -9.39
C ALA A 78 16.47 -11.67 -8.53
N ARG A 79 15.90 -11.18 -7.42
CA ARG A 79 15.21 -12.08 -6.47
C ARG A 79 13.69 -12.21 -6.61
N ALA A 80 13.03 -11.40 -7.45
CA ALA A 80 11.56 -11.35 -7.46
C ALA A 80 10.88 -11.61 -8.82
N LEU A 81 11.58 -12.18 -9.80
CA LEU A 81 10.96 -12.65 -11.05
C LEU A 81 10.41 -14.07 -10.94
N LYS A 82 9.87 -14.47 -9.78
CA LYS A 82 9.27 -15.81 -9.59
C LYS A 82 7.84 -15.93 -10.10
N HIS A 83 7.19 -14.83 -10.47
CA HIS A 83 5.81 -14.83 -10.95
C HIS A 83 5.73 -14.47 -12.42
N LYS A 84 4.92 -15.22 -13.19
CA LYS A 84 4.66 -14.99 -14.61
C LYS A 84 3.92 -13.66 -14.76
N ARG A 85 4.65 -12.59 -15.09
CA ARG A 85 4.07 -11.29 -15.45
C ARG A 85 3.57 -11.34 -16.88
N THR A 86 2.39 -10.79 -17.13
CA THR A 86 1.77 -10.79 -18.46
C THR A 86 2.19 -9.55 -19.26
N ALA A 87 1.52 -9.26 -20.38
CA ALA A 87 1.83 -8.09 -21.19
C ALA A 87 1.62 -6.80 -20.39
N VAL A 88 2.59 -5.88 -20.49
CA VAL A 88 2.46 -4.51 -19.97
C VAL A 88 1.85 -3.65 -21.07
N ASN A 89 0.77 -2.95 -20.75
CA ASN A 89 0.22 -1.91 -21.63
C ASN A 89 0.94 -0.59 -21.32
N CYS A 90 1.65 -0.05 -22.30
CA CYS A 90 2.39 1.21 -22.16
C CYS A 90 1.61 2.39 -22.72
N GLY A 91 1.77 3.57 -22.12
CA GLY A 91 1.28 4.83 -22.70
C GLY A 91 -0.25 5.03 -22.69
N ASN A 92 -1.00 4.19 -21.96
CA ASN A 92 -2.47 4.26 -21.90
C ASN A 92 -3.02 5.22 -20.82
N TRP A 93 -2.15 5.92 -20.09
CA TRP A 93 -2.50 6.85 -19.03
C TRP A 93 -1.68 8.15 -19.16
N PRO A 94 -2.05 9.24 -18.44
CA PRO A 94 -1.19 10.40 -18.34
C PRO A 94 0.21 10.02 -17.86
N LEU A 95 1.24 10.66 -18.42
CA LEU A 95 2.63 10.37 -18.08
C LEU A 95 2.99 10.87 -16.68
N ALA A 96 3.75 10.07 -15.93
CA ALA A 96 4.36 10.46 -14.67
C ALA A 96 5.89 10.52 -14.79
N ASN A 97 6.51 11.33 -13.94
CA ASN A 97 7.96 11.44 -13.87
C ASN A 97 8.56 10.12 -13.35
N LYS A 98 9.51 9.54 -14.10
CA LYS A 98 10.15 8.26 -13.75
C LYS A 98 10.88 8.32 -12.40
N GLY A 99 11.51 9.44 -12.07
CA GLY A 99 12.21 9.62 -10.79
C GLY A 99 11.27 9.47 -9.61
N SER A 100 10.14 10.18 -9.62
CA SER A 100 9.12 10.08 -8.56
C SER A 100 8.54 8.68 -8.42
N ILE A 101 8.40 7.94 -9.52
CA ILE A 101 7.95 6.54 -9.49
C ILE A 101 9.02 5.65 -8.84
N GLN A 102 10.30 5.85 -9.18
CA GLN A 102 11.41 5.12 -8.57
C GLN A 102 11.54 5.42 -7.07
N ASP A 103 11.31 6.67 -6.65
CA ASP A 103 11.25 7.06 -5.24
C ASP A 103 10.10 6.33 -4.52
N GLY A 104 8.92 6.28 -5.13
CA GLY A 104 7.78 5.52 -4.62
C GLY A 104 8.06 4.02 -4.50
N ILE A 105 8.71 3.42 -5.51
CA ILE A 105 9.16 2.02 -5.47
C ILE A 105 10.13 1.79 -4.31
N GLY A 106 11.11 2.69 -4.13
CA GLY A 106 12.07 2.64 -3.03
C GLY A 106 11.39 2.76 -1.66
N TYR A 107 10.44 3.68 -1.53
CA TYR A 107 9.61 3.85 -0.34
C TYR A 107 8.86 2.55 0.00
N LEU A 108 8.15 1.97 -0.97
CA LEU A 108 7.40 0.72 -0.80
C LEU A 108 8.30 -0.44 -0.35
N ARG A 109 9.46 -0.63 -0.99
CA ARG A 109 10.45 -1.66 -0.59
C ARG A 109 11.01 -1.44 0.82
N GLY A 110 11.04 -0.19 1.27
CA GLY A 110 11.48 0.15 2.61
C GLY A 110 10.50 -0.30 3.70
N LEU A 111 9.21 -0.41 3.40
CA LEU A 111 8.17 -0.69 4.39
C LEU A 111 8.21 -2.16 4.86
N GLY A 112 8.63 -2.38 6.11
CA GLY A 112 8.74 -3.72 6.71
C GLY A 112 7.42 -4.39 7.12
N ALA A 113 6.25 -3.76 6.90
CA ALA A 113 4.94 -4.32 7.23
C ALA A 113 4.06 -4.43 5.98
N ALA A 114 3.38 -5.55 5.80
CA ALA A 114 2.53 -5.81 4.64
C ALA A 114 1.07 -5.40 4.91
N PRO A 115 0.40 -4.73 3.96
CA PRO A 115 -1.02 -4.51 4.05
C PRO A 115 -1.74 -5.82 3.72
N ARG A 116 -2.75 -6.15 4.51
CA ARG A 116 -3.84 -7.04 4.11
C ARG A 116 -4.81 -6.24 3.24
N ASN A 117 -5.45 -6.95 2.31
CA ASN A 117 -6.28 -6.42 1.23
C ASN A 117 -5.46 -5.84 0.06
N GLY A 118 -5.23 -6.69 -0.92
CA GLY A 118 -4.59 -6.35 -2.19
C GLY A 118 -5.59 -5.77 -3.22
N PRO A 119 -5.06 -5.18 -4.30
CA PRO A 119 -5.86 -4.52 -5.34
C PRO A 119 -6.84 -5.50 -6.01
N GLY A 120 -7.98 -4.99 -6.47
CA GLY A 120 -8.92 -5.77 -7.27
C GLY A 120 -9.58 -4.94 -8.37
N PRO A 121 -10.42 -5.58 -9.21
CA PRO A 121 -10.95 -4.94 -10.41
C PRO A 121 -11.81 -3.72 -10.06
N GLY A 122 -11.42 -2.54 -10.56
CA GLY A 122 -12.15 -1.29 -10.31
C GLY A 122 -12.05 -0.76 -8.88
N ASN A 123 -11.11 -1.24 -8.06
CA ASN A 123 -10.83 -0.67 -6.74
C ASN A 123 -9.34 -0.67 -6.44
N CYS A 124 -8.84 0.47 -5.98
CA CYS A 124 -7.58 0.54 -5.26
C CYS A 124 -7.78 -0.07 -3.87
N GLY A 125 -7.61 -1.40 -3.75
CA GLY A 125 -7.57 -2.11 -2.47
C GLY A 125 -8.59 -3.22 -2.20
N ARG A 126 -9.41 -3.69 -3.17
CA ARG A 126 -10.28 -4.85 -2.92
C ARG A 126 -10.74 -5.64 -4.15
N ASN A 127 -10.85 -6.96 -3.98
CA ASN A 127 -11.49 -7.94 -4.89
C ASN A 127 -12.70 -8.61 -4.18
N SER A 128 -13.63 -9.22 -4.94
CA SER A 128 -14.69 -10.10 -4.43
C SER A 128 -14.15 -11.41 -3.81
N SER A 129 -12.88 -11.72 -4.04
CA SER A 129 -12.08 -12.73 -3.32
C SER A 129 -10.82 -12.08 -2.75
N PRO A 130 -10.57 -12.09 -1.43
CA PRO A 130 -9.41 -11.40 -0.86
C PRO A 130 -8.10 -11.89 -1.50
N LYS A 131 -7.38 -11.01 -2.22
CA LYS A 131 -5.99 -11.24 -2.59
C LYS A 131 -5.14 -10.62 -1.50
N THR A 132 -4.43 -11.42 -0.73
CA THR A 132 -3.41 -10.92 0.19
C THR A 132 -2.11 -10.76 -0.60
N LEU A 133 -1.48 -9.60 -0.48
CA LEU A 133 -0.09 -9.42 -0.88
C LEU A 133 0.77 -9.69 0.34
N ASP A 134 1.82 -10.49 0.19
CA ASP A 134 2.66 -10.88 1.34
C ASP A 134 3.50 -9.69 1.84
N ASN A 135 3.80 -8.72 0.98
CA ASN A 135 4.50 -7.48 1.29
C ASN A 135 4.35 -6.43 0.17
N TRP A 136 4.93 -5.25 0.40
CA TRP A 136 4.96 -4.14 -0.56
C TRP A 136 5.83 -4.40 -1.79
N ASP A 137 6.72 -5.38 -1.78
CA ASP A 137 7.57 -5.72 -2.93
C ASP A 137 6.74 -6.14 -4.13
N TRP A 138 5.57 -6.78 -3.90
CA TRP A 138 4.65 -7.15 -4.99
C TRP A 138 4.24 -5.94 -5.84
N ILE A 139 3.89 -4.82 -5.20
CA ILE A 139 3.50 -3.59 -5.88
C ILE A 139 4.74 -2.90 -6.45
N ALA A 140 5.82 -2.82 -5.67
CA ALA A 140 7.07 -2.18 -6.08
C ALA A 140 7.67 -2.84 -7.33
N ASP A 141 7.67 -4.17 -7.40
CA ASP A 141 8.21 -4.91 -8.53
C ASP A 141 7.29 -4.86 -9.75
N SER A 142 5.98 -4.80 -9.54
CA SER A 142 5.01 -4.60 -10.62
C SER A 142 5.18 -3.21 -11.25
N ALA A 143 5.36 -2.16 -10.43
CA ALA A 143 5.67 -0.82 -10.90
C ALA A 143 7.05 -0.75 -11.58
N GLN A 144 8.07 -1.41 -11.01
CA GLN A 144 9.40 -1.51 -11.63
C GLN A 144 9.33 -2.20 -13.00
N HIS A 145 8.51 -3.24 -13.13
CA HIS A 145 8.32 -3.92 -14.40
C HIS A 145 7.72 -2.99 -15.46
N ILE A 146 6.76 -2.14 -15.08
CA ILE A 146 6.21 -1.10 -15.97
C ILE A 146 7.31 -0.12 -16.40
N VAL A 147 8.12 0.38 -15.45
CA VAL A 147 9.23 1.31 -15.74
C VAL A 147 10.22 0.69 -16.73
N ASN A 148 10.68 -0.52 -16.45
CA ASN A 148 11.68 -1.21 -17.27
C ASN A 148 11.17 -1.53 -18.68
N THR A 149 9.87 -1.79 -18.82
CA THR A 149 9.26 -2.17 -20.09
C THR A 149 8.86 -0.96 -20.93
N CYS A 150 8.23 0.04 -20.31
CA CYS A 150 7.63 1.17 -21.02
C CYS A 150 8.54 2.38 -21.15
N ALA A 151 9.57 2.51 -20.31
CA ALA A 151 10.50 3.64 -20.33
C ALA A 151 11.95 3.24 -20.01
N PRO A 152 12.54 2.29 -20.76
CA PRO A 152 13.92 1.86 -20.51
C PRO A 152 14.92 3.02 -20.58
N VAL A 153 14.64 4.03 -21.41
CA VAL A 153 15.48 5.23 -21.57
C VAL A 153 14.73 6.56 -21.38
N ALA A 154 13.40 6.55 -21.38
CA ALA A 154 12.60 7.77 -21.24
C ALA A 154 12.53 8.26 -19.78
N SER A 155 12.34 9.57 -19.58
CA SER A 155 12.20 10.18 -18.24
C SER A 155 10.75 10.25 -17.74
N TRP A 156 9.81 9.91 -18.62
CA TRP A 156 8.37 9.94 -18.35
C TRP A 156 7.79 8.58 -18.74
N VAL A 157 6.89 8.07 -17.90
CA VAL A 157 6.32 6.74 -18.11
C VAL A 157 4.89 6.69 -17.61
N SER A 158 4.10 5.87 -18.29
CA SER A 158 2.83 5.40 -17.81
C SER A 158 2.61 3.98 -18.31
N GLY A 159 1.90 3.18 -17.53
CA GLY A 159 1.50 1.87 -18.01
C GLY A 159 0.70 1.10 -16.99
N GLN A 160 0.30 -0.09 -17.42
CA GLN A 160 -0.52 -1.00 -16.65
C GLN A 160 0.00 -2.42 -16.83
N ASN A 161 0.33 -3.06 -15.71
CA ASN A 161 0.81 -4.44 -15.69
C ASN A 161 -0.26 -5.33 -15.08
N PHE A 162 -0.64 -6.39 -15.80
CA PHE A 162 -1.61 -7.38 -15.32
C PHE A 162 -0.89 -8.56 -14.69
N GLU A 163 -1.28 -8.88 -13.48
CA GLU A 163 -0.59 -9.83 -12.62
C GLU A 163 -1.38 -11.12 -12.47
N SER A 164 -0.65 -12.19 -12.19
CA SER A 164 -1.30 -13.47 -11.87
C SER A 164 -2.17 -13.33 -10.61
N GLY A 165 -3.41 -13.82 -10.69
CA GLY A 165 -4.40 -13.69 -9.60
C GLY A 165 -5.35 -12.50 -9.73
N ASN A 166 -5.66 -12.07 -10.96
CA ASN A 166 -6.74 -11.13 -11.28
C ASN A 166 -6.61 -9.74 -10.63
N TRP A 167 -5.39 -9.22 -10.59
CA TRP A 167 -5.11 -7.84 -10.17
C TRP A 167 -4.13 -7.18 -11.14
N ASN A 168 -4.00 -5.86 -11.06
CA ASN A 168 -3.06 -5.10 -11.86
C ASN A 168 -2.48 -3.92 -11.09
N SER A 169 -1.35 -3.42 -11.59
CA SER A 169 -0.75 -2.16 -11.15
C SER A 169 -0.87 -1.13 -12.26
N ILE A 170 -1.15 0.11 -11.90
CA ILE A 170 -1.19 1.25 -12.82
C ILE A 170 -0.17 2.28 -12.36
N VAL A 171 0.72 2.68 -13.26
CA VAL A 171 1.61 3.84 -13.09
C VAL A 171 1.10 4.93 -14.01
N ARG A 172 0.75 6.09 -13.44
CA ARG A 172 0.19 7.23 -14.18
C ARG A 172 0.51 8.55 -13.50
N GLY A 173 0.46 9.63 -14.27
CA GLY A 173 0.40 10.99 -13.76
C GLY A 173 -0.92 11.27 -13.06
N ASP A 174 -0.83 12.08 -12.01
CA ASP A 174 -1.97 12.60 -11.27
C ASP A 174 -1.67 14.04 -10.80
N SER A 175 -2.71 14.79 -10.44
CA SER A 175 -2.56 16.10 -9.79
C SER A 175 -2.45 15.91 -8.29
N CYS A 176 -1.33 16.37 -7.70
CA CYS A 176 -1.14 16.44 -6.25
C CYS A 176 -1.60 17.80 -5.71
#